data_AF-A0A6L6C004-F1
#
_entry.id   AF-A0A6L6C004-F1
#
_cell.length_a   1.000
_cell.length_b   1.000
_cell.length_c   1.000
_cell.angle_alpha   90.00
_cell.angle_beta   90.00
_cell.angle_gamma   90.00
#
_symmetry.space_group_name_H-M   'P 1'
#
loop_
_entity.id
_entity.type
_entity.pdbx_description
1 polymer ?
#
loop_
_entity_poly.entity_id
_entity_poly.type
_entity_poly.pdbx_seq_one_letter_code
_entity_poly.pdbx_strand_id
1 'polypeptide(L)' 'DAIESSLAPRAVLVVIEAEHMCMAMRGIKKTGASTVTSAVRGLFRDDVAARSEAMRFIGTGH' A
#
# COMPACT_ATOMS: atom_id res chain seq x y z
N ASP A 1 -1.30 9.45 7.86
CA ASP A 1 -1.56 10.66 8.67
C ASP A 1 -0.31 11.55 8.82
N ALA A 2 0.84 11.06 9.28
CA ALA A 2 2.07 11.88 9.38
C ALA A 2 2.50 12.58 8.07
N ILE A 3 2.34 11.91 6.91
CA ILE A 3 2.64 12.49 5.59
C ILE A 3 1.66 13.62 5.23
N GLU A 4 0.39 13.48 5.62
CA GLU A 4 -0.64 14.48 5.34
C GLU A 4 -0.42 15.73 6.19
N SER A 5 -0.14 15.56 7.49
CA SER A 5 0.05 16.66 8.42
C SER A 5 1.34 17.46 8.17
N SER A 6 2.39 16.81 7.66
CA SER A 6 3.69 17.46 7.43
C SER A 6 3.77 18.22 6.11
N LEU A 7 3.03 17.80 5.08
CA LEU A 7 3.21 18.30 3.71
C LEU A 7 1.97 19.00 3.14
N ALA A 8 0.82 18.96 3.83
CA ALA A 8 -0.47 19.43 3.33
C ALA A 8 -0.73 19.08 1.84
N PRO A 9 -0.50 17.82 1.42
CA PRO A 9 -0.55 17.46 0.01
C PRO A 9 -2.00 17.39 -0.49
N ARG A 10 -2.18 17.54 -1.81
CA ARG A 10 -3.50 17.36 -2.46
C ARG A 10 -4.03 15.92 -2.36
N ALA A 11 -3.12 14.94 -2.27
CA ALA A 11 -3.46 13.53 -2.13
C ALA A 11 -2.28 12.71 -1.57
N VAL A 12 -2.58 11.59 -0.91
CA VAL A 12 -1.57 10.63 -0.44
C VAL A 12 -2.05 9.21 -0.75
N LEU A 13 -1.15 8.41 -1.32
CA LEU A 13 -1.30 6.96 -1.50
C LEU A 13 -0.11 6.27 -0.85
N VAL A 14 -0.36 5.37 0.09
CA VAL A 14 0.65 4.53 0.72
C VAL A 14 0.31 3.08 0.41
N VAL A 15 1.28 2.34 -0.13
CA VAL A 15 1.19 0.90 -0.36
C VAL A 15 2.34 0.26 0.38
N ILE A 16 2.04 -0.74 1.21
CA ILE A 16 3.03 -1.49 1.97
C ILE A 16 2.86 -2.95 1.61
N GLU A 17 3.94 -3.54 1.12
CA GLU A 17 4.08 -4.97 0.95
C GLU A 17 5.05 -5.51 2.01
N ALA A 18 4.59 -6.50 2.77
CA ALA A 18 5.42 -7.11 3.80
C ALA A 18 5.11 -8.60 3.97
N GLU A 19 6.15 -9.39 4.21
CA GLU A 19 6.01 -10.77 4.65
C GLU A 19 5.96 -10.84 6.18
N HIS A 20 4.94 -11.50 6.73
CA HIS A 20 4.83 -11.68 8.17
C HIS A 20 5.66 -12.90 8.61
N MET A 21 6.90 -12.66 9.03
CA MET A 21 7.86 -13.72 9.41
C MET A 21 7.35 -14.67 10.50
N CYS A 22 6.47 -14.22 11.40
CA CYS A 22 5.84 -15.08 12.41
C CYS A 22 4.96 -16.18 11.77
N MET A 23 4.34 -15.90 10.61
CA MET A 23 3.56 -16.87 9.83
C MET A 23 4.46 -17.74 8.95
N ALA A 24 5.62 -17.23 8.53
CA ALA A 24 6.60 -17.98 7.75
C ALA A 24 7.40 -18.98 8.60
N MET A 25 7.78 -18.59 9.83
CA MET A 25 8.70 -19.37 10.68
C MET A 25 8.02 -20.24 11.76
N ARG A 26 6.84 -19.86 12.26
CA ARG A 26 6.23 -20.50 13.46
C ARG A 26 4.92 -21.24 13.19
N GLY A 27 4.52 -21.39 11.93
CA GLY A 27 3.23 -21.96 11.53
C GLY A 27 3.28 -22.72 10.20
N ILE A 28 2.26 -22.51 9.34
CA ILE A 28 1.84 -23.34 8.20
C ILE A 28 2.86 -23.51 7.04
N LYS A 29 4.09 -22.99 7.17
CA LYS A 29 5.16 -23.05 6.14
C LYS A 29 4.69 -22.60 4.75
N LYS A 30 3.86 -21.55 4.67
CA LYS A 30 3.56 -20.88 3.40
C LYS A 30 4.69 -19.91 3.10
N THR A 31 5.71 -20.36 2.36
CA THR A 31 6.70 -19.48 1.76
C THR A 31 6.00 -18.56 0.76
N GLY A 32 6.21 -17.25 0.87
CA GLY A 32 5.58 -16.26 -0.02
C GLY A 32 4.22 -15.73 0.44
N ALA A 33 3.90 -15.82 1.73
CA ALA A 33 2.73 -15.14 2.31
C ALA A 33 3.00 -13.63 2.46
N SER A 34 3.03 -12.93 1.33
CA SER A 34 3.11 -11.47 1.27
C SER A 34 1.72 -10.87 1.54
N THR A 35 1.66 -9.88 2.45
CA THR A 35 0.44 -9.11 2.71
C THR A 35 0.64 -7.71 2.19
N VAL A 36 -0.26 -7.30 1.29
CA VAL A 36 -0.30 -5.93 0.77
C VAL A 36 -1.39 -5.16 1.51
N THR A 37 -1.00 -4.03 2.09
CA THR A 37 -1.93 -3.07 2.71
C THR A 37 -1.78 -1.72 2.04
N SER A 38 -2.89 -0.99 1.94
CA SER A 38 -2.89 0.34 1.33
C SER A 38 -3.71 1.34 2.14
N ALA A 39 -3.23 2.59 2.22
CA ALA A 39 -3.95 3.70 2.83
C ALA A 39 -4.01 4.88 1.86
N VAL A 40 -5.19 5.49 1.74
CA VAL A 40 -5.46 6.56 0.78
C VAL A 40 -6.04 7.79 1.49
N ARG A 41 -5.60 8.99 1.09
CA ARG A 41 -6.07 10.30 1.57
C ARG A 41 -6.19 11.29 0.41
N GLY A 42 -7.00 12.34 0.61
CA GLY A 42 -7.22 13.40 -0.38
C GLY A 42 -7.81 12.90 -1.69
N LEU A 43 -7.43 13.50 -2.82
CA LEU A 43 -8.04 13.27 -4.14
C LEU A 43 -8.15 11.79 -4.54
N PHE A 44 -7.18 10.94 -4.17
CA PHE A 44 -7.20 9.50 -4.50
C PHE A 44 -8.30 8.71 -3.75
N ARG A 45 -8.87 9.27 -2.69
CA ARG A 45 -10.02 8.68 -1.99
C ARG A 45 -11.28 8.83 -2.83
N ASP A 46 -11.51 10.02 -3.35
CA ASP A 46 -12.75 10.42 -4.03
C ASP A 46 -12.69 10.10 -5.54
N ASP A 47 -11.49 10.13 -6.14
CA ASP A 47 -11.27 9.80 -7.55
C ASP A 47 -10.69 8.39 -7.73
N VAL A 48 -11.56 7.46 -8.16
CA VAL A 48 -11.21 6.07 -8.43
C VAL A 48 -10.30 5.93 -9.65
N ALA A 49 -10.44 6.79 -10.67
CA ALA A 49 -9.65 6.72 -11.89
C ALA A 49 -8.19 7.14 -11.59
N ALA A 50 -8.00 8.25 -10.89
CA ALA A 50 -6.68 8.70 -10.44
C ALA A 50 -6.00 7.67 -9.54
N ARG A 51 -6.76 7.01 -8.64
CA ARG A 51 -6.24 5.91 -7.81
C ARG A 51 -5.80 4.71 -8.65
N SER A 52 -6.59 4.35 -9.67
CA SER A 52 -6.28 3.21 -10.53
C SER A 52 -5.02 3.44 -11.37
N GLU A 53 -4.81 4.67 -11.84
CA GLU A 53 -3.61 5.06 -12.57
C GLU A 53 -2.37 5.00 -11.66
N ALA A 54 -2.46 5.55 -10.45
CA ALA A 54 -1.37 5.49 -9.49
C ALA A 54 -1.01 4.03 -9.10
N MET A 55 -2.00 3.17 -8.86
CA MET A 55 -1.78 1.77 -8.52
C MET A 55 -1.10 0.98 -9.66
N ARG A 56 -1.36 1.33 -10.92
CA ARG A 56 -0.69 0.71 -12.09
C ARG A 56 0.81 0.94 -12.10
N PHE A 57 1.27 2.12 -11.68
CA PHE A 57 2.69 2.44 -11.58
C PHE A 57 3.38 1.74 -10.40
N ILE A 58 2.64 1.39 -9.34
CA ILE A 58 3.19 0.70 -8.16
C ILE A 58 3.34 -0.80 -8.42
N GLY A 59 2.40 -1.42 -9.15
CA GLY A 59 2.40 -2.86 -9.43
C GLY A 59 3.33 -3.36 -10.54
N THR A 60 4.09 -2.49 -11.21
CA THR A 60 4.93 -2.82 -12.37
C THR A 60 6.41 -3.10 -12.04
N GLY A 61 6.77 -3.17 -10.76
CA GLY A 61 8.15 -3.34 -10.28
C GLY A 61 8.51 -4.73 -9.72
N HIS A 62 7.92 -5.82 -10.25
CA HIS A 62 8.30 -7.20 -9.94
C HIS A 62 8.82 -7.92 -11.18
#